data_AF-A0A7S1EJI7-F1
#
_entry.id   AF-A0A7S1EJI7-F1
#
_cell.length_a   1.000
_cell.length_b   1.000
_cell.length_c   1.000
_cell.angle_alpha   90.00
_cell.angle_beta   90.00
_cell.angle_gamma   90.00
#
_symmetry.space_group_name_H-M   'P 1'
#
loop_
_entity.id
_entity.type
_entity.pdbx_description
1 polymer ?
#
loop_
_entity_poly.entity_id
_entity_poly.type
_entity_poly.pdbx_seq_one_letter_code
_entity_poly.pdbx_strand_id
1 'polypeptide(L)'
;DTAILFGYVGSRYHGLQKHQNGPPTIEKDLESALVKAGLINYPKGSTQRDRDGFVNGDLTKCNWTHASRTDKGVHAVGQCVACELRGPPPKTPPEQHFAQMAEMVNRKLAEQAKELWGSDSAEIRVYAMRQVRRGFYDERRLDRGGSGPAVTRFDARRDATGRLYEYQCPSAALVRRTG
;
A
#
# COMPACT_ATOMS: atom_id res chain seq x y z
N ASP A 1 10.71 -7.11 -6.50
CA ASP A 1 9.75 -6.17 -5.91
C ASP A 1 9.85 -6.18 -4.40
N THR A 2 9.48 -5.06 -3.79
CA THR A 2 9.36 -4.94 -2.34
C THR A 2 7.90 -5.10 -1.97
N ALA A 3 7.61 -6.02 -1.05
CA ALA A 3 6.31 -6.12 -0.41
C ALA A 3 6.24 -5.14 0.77
N ILE A 4 5.10 -4.48 0.92
CA ILE A 4 4.81 -3.53 2.00
C ILE A 4 3.55 -4.02 2.70
N LEU A 5 3.67 -4.36 3.97
CA LEU A 5 2.57 -4.75 4.85
C LEU A 5 2.15 -3.54 5.68
N PHE A 6 0.87 -3.21 5.63
CA PHE A 6 0.33 -2.03 6.31
C PHE A 6 -1.13 -2.22 6.70
N GLY A 7 -1.56 -1.40 7.65
CA GLY A 7 -2.96 -1.26 8.05
C GLY A 7 -3.42 0.17 7.87
N TYR A 8 -4.74 0.35 7.81
CA TYR A 8 -5.35 1.66 7.72
C TYR A 8 -6.77 1.74 8.26
N VAL A 9 -7.14 2.93 8.71
CA VAL A 9 -8.50 3.34 9.03
C VAL A 9 -9.13 3.99 7.80
N GLY A 10 -10.11 3.33 7.19
CA GLY A 10 -10.65 3.74 5.89
C GLY A 10 -11.66 4.88 5.93
N SER A 11 -12.08 5.35 7.11
CA SER A 11 -13.24 6.24 7.26
C SER A 11 -13.15 7.55 6.47
N ARG A 12 -11.93 8.08 6.25
CA ARG A 12 -11.69 9.32 5.50
C ARG A 12 -11.39 9.09 4.01
N TYR A 13 -11.33 7.84 3.56
CA TYR A 13 -10.85 7.46 2.23
C TYR A 13 -11.95 6.82 1.39
N HIS A 14 -11.89 7.06 0.08
CA HIS A 14 -12.80 6.48 -0.91
C HIS A 14 -12.26 5.16 -1.45
N GLY A 15 -11.84 4.30 -0.54
CA GLY A 15 -11.29 2.98 -0.84
C GLY A 15 -9.78 2.99 -1.05
N LEU A 16 -9.28 1.81 -1.44
CA LEU A 16 -7.84 1.60 -1.61
C LEU A 16 -7.31 2.28 -2.87
N GLN A 17 -7.96 2.02 -4.01
CA GLN A 17 -7.38 2.26 -5.33
C GLN A 17 -7.30 3.73 -5.70
N LYS A 18 -6.16 4.16 -6.23
CA LYS A 18 -6.02 5.53 -6.72
C LYS A 18 -6.91 5.82 -7.93
N HIS A 19 -7.57 6.98 -7.92
CA HIS A 19 -8.29 7.54 -9.05
C HIS A 19 -7.56 8.79 -9.58
N GLN A 20 -7.53 9.00 -10.91
CA GLN A 20 -6.78 10.11 -11.52
C GLN A 20 -7.24 11.50 -11.04
N ASN A 21 -8.56 11.71 -10.93
CA ASN A 21 -9.17 12.97 -10.48
C ASN A 21 -10.21 12.72 -9.39
N GLY A 22 -9.86 11.85 -8.43
CA GLY A 22 -10.79 11.41 -7.39
C GLY A 22 -10.52 12.01 -6.01
N PRO A 23 -11.42 11.73 -5.06
CA PRO A 23 -11.19 12.00 -3.64
C PRO A 23 -9.96 11.23 -3.10
N PRO A 24 -9.54 11.52 -1.86
CA PRO A 24 -8.47 10.80 -1.19
C PRO A 24 -8.69 9.29 -1.15
N THR A 25 -7.63 8.53 -1.42
CA THR A 25 -7.60 7.05 -1.40
C THR A 25 -6.32 6.60 -0.72
N ILE A 26 -6.31 5.36 -0.23
CA ILE A 26 -5.18 4.84 0.54
C ILE A 26 -3.91 4.74 -0.33
N GLU A 27 -4.01 4.27 -1.58
CA GLU A 27 -2.87 4.23 -2.49
C GLU A 27 -2.33 5.61 -2.80
N LYS A 28 -3.19 6.64 -2.87
CA LYS A 28 -2.78 8.02 -3.13
C LYS A 28 -1.91 8.58 -1.99
N ASP A 29 -2.33 8.37 -0.75
CA ASP A 29 -1.62 8.83 0.44
C ASP A 29 -0.30 8.07 0.64
N LEU A 30 -0.35 6.73 0.52
CA LEU A 30 0.82 5.86 0.62
C LEU A 30 1.85 6.12 -0.47
N GLU A 31 1.42 6.29 -1.73
CA GLU A 31 2.30 6.69 -2.83
C GLU A 31 2.96 8.03 -2.54
N SER A 32 2.20 9.02 -2.08
CA SER A 32 2.76 10.33 -1.77
C SER A 32 3.83 10.25 -0.68
N ALA A 33 3.59 9.46 0.36
CA ALA A 33 4.57 9.25 1.42
C ALA A 33 5.84 8.55 0.90
N LEU A 34 5.70 7.56 0.01
CA LEU A 34 6.82 6.87 -0.64
C LEU A 34 7.62 7.79 -1.55
N VAL A 35 6.96 8.69 -2.29
CA VAL A 35 7.60 9.71 -3.13
C VAL A 35 8.34 10.73 -2.26
N LYS A 36 7.69 11.26 -1.22
CA LYS A 36 8.32 12.21 -0.26
C LYS A 36 9.47 11.58 0.52
N ALA A 37 9.44 10.27 0.73
CA ALA A 37 10.53 9.50 1.34
C ALA A 37 11.67 9.18 0.35
N GLY A 38 11.55 9.55 -0.93
CA GLY A 38 12.54 9.26 -1.98
C GLY A 38 12.65 7.79 -2.35
N LEU A 39 11.67 6.96 -1.97
CA LEU A 39 11.64 5.53 -2.24
C LEU A 39 11.01 5.21 -3.60
N ILE A 40 10.15 6.07 -4.11
CA ILE A 40 9.66 6.04 -5.48
C ILE A 40 10.08 7.34 -6.17
N ASN A 41 10.87 7.20 -7.24
CA ASN A 41 11.34 8.32 -8.03
C ASN A 41 10.80 8.18 -9.45
N TYR A 42 9.84 9.04 -9.78
CA TYR A 42 9.33 9.17 -11.14
C TYR A 42 10.17 10.18 -11.94
N PRO A 43 10.16 10.12 -13.28
CA PRO A 43 10.82 11.13 -14.12
C PRO A 43 10.43 12.56 -13.74
N LYS A 44 11.37 13.51 -13.87
CA LYS A 44 11.11 14.92 -13.54
C LYS A 44 9.88 15.43 -14.29
N GLY A 45 8.96 16.09 -13.57
CA GLY A 45 7.70 16.61 -14.14
C GLY A 45 6.57 15.59 -14.30
N SER A 46 6.80 14.31 -13.99
CA SER A 46 5.74 13.28 -14.05
C SER A 46 5.00 13.07 -12.72
N THR A 47 5.47 13.70 -11.65
CA THR A 47 4.70 13.85 -10.42
C THR A 47 3.90 15.15 -10.44
N GLN A 48 2.67 15.09 -9.96
CA GLN A 48 1.80 16.25 -9.80
C GLN A 48 1.30 16.34 -8.37
N ARG A 49 1.16 17.57 -7.86
CA ARG A 49 0.41 17.82 -6.65
C ARG A 49 -1.07 17.95 -7.01
N ASP A 50 -1.93 17.13 -6.43
CA ASP A 50 -3.37 17.23 -6.67
C ASP A 50 -4.07 18.18 -5.69
N ARG A 51 -5.38 18.35 -5.90
CA ARG A 51 -6.24 19.26 -5.12
C ARG A 51 -6.30 18.95 -3.63
N ASP A 52 -6.08 17.69 -3.24
CA ASP A 52 -6.10 17.25 -1.85
C ASP A 52 -4.69 17.33 -1.22
N GLY A 53 -3.71 17.90 -1.94
CA GLY A 53 -2.37 18.19 -1.45
C GLY A 53 -1.34 17.06 -1.57
N PHE A 54 -1.73 15.89 -2.07
CA PHE A 54 -0.82 14.76 -2.30
C PHE A 54 0.04 14.96 -3.55
N VAL A 55 1.27 14.44 -3.53
CA VAL A 55 2.25 14.48 -4.63
C VAL A 55 2.49 13.07 -5.18
N ASN A 56 2.00 12.80 -6.39
CA ASN A 56 1.86 11.45 -6.94
C ASN A 56 2.24 11.38 -8.43
N GLY A 57 2.50 10.17 -8.95
CA GLY A 57 2.82 9.94 -10.37
C GLY A 57 1.97 8.82 -10.99
N ASP A 58 2.53 8.06 -11.93
CA ASP A 58 1.88 6.91 -12.55
C ASP A 58 2.36 5.61 -11.90
N LEU A 59 1.49 4.96 -11.12
CA LEU A 59 1.79 3.71 -10.39
C LEU A 59 2.22 2.55 -11.31
N THR A 60 1.88 2.60 -12.61
CA THR A 60 2.35 1.59 -13.56
C THR A 60 3.88 1.65 -13.77
N LYS A 61 4.50 2.82 -13.51
CA LYS A 61 5.95 3.03 -13.66
C LYS A 61 6.78 2.44 -12.52
N CYS A 62 6.14 2.04 -11.42
CA CYS A 62 6.77 1.37 -10.29
C CYS A 62 6.22 -0.03 -10.04
N ASN A 63 5.59 -0.65 -11.04
CA ASN A 63 5.13 -2.04 -10.97
C ASN A 63 4.16 -2.31 -9.80
N TRP A 64 3.33 -1.31 -9.47
CA TRP A 64 2.43 -1.37 -8.31
C TRP A 64 1.36 -2.45 -8.45
N THR A 65 1.19 -3.26 -7.40
CA THR A 65 0.14 -4.27 -7.26
C THR A 65 -0.39 -4.29 -5.82
N HIS A 66 -1.65 -4.65 -5.60
CA HIS A 66 -2.27 -4.76 -4.27
C HIS A 66 -2.90 -6.14 -4.07
N ALA A 67 -2.85 -6.67 -2.85
CA ALA A 67 -3.41 -7.98 -2.52
C ALA A 67 -4.93 -8.01 -2.57
N SER A 68 -5.60 -6.92 -2.21
CA SER A 68 -7.04 -6.79 -2.33
C SER A 68 -7.45 -5.35 -2.56
N ARG A 69 -8.59 -5.13 -3.21
CA ARG A 69 -9.24 -3.81 -3.25
C ARG A 69 -10.18 -3.69 -2.06
N THR A 70 -10.33 -2.49 -1.54
CA THR A 70 -11.35 -2.18 -0.53
C THR A 70 -12.17 -0.99 -0.97
N ASP A 71 -13.46 -1.04 -0.69
CA ASP A 71 -14.40 0.03 -1.00
C ASP A 71 -14.26 1.20 0.00
N LYS A 72 -14.99 2.28 -0.27
CA LYS A 72 -15.06 3.47 0.58
C LYS A 72 -15.37 3.10 2.03
N GLY A 73 -14.60 3.66 2.98
CA GLY A 73 -14.83 3.48 4.40
C GLY A 73 -14.34 2.15 4.99
N VAL A 74 -13.94 1.18 4.18
CA VAL A 74 -13.46 -0.13 4.67
C VAL A 74 -12.08 0.01 5.31
N HIS A 75 -11.89 -0.62 6.47
CA HIS A 75 -10.62 -0.68 7.20
C HIS A 75 -9.81 -1.92 6.80
N ALA A 76 -8.50 -1.90 7.02
CA ALA A 76 -7.66 -3.10 6.88
C ALA A 76 -6.56 -3.13 7.94
N VAL A 77 -6.27 -4.32 8.48
CA VAL A 77 -5.15 -4.53 9.41
C VAL A 77 -3.96 -5.25 8.75
N GLY A 78 -4.14 -5.80 7.55
CA GLY A 78 -3.14 -6.62 6.88
C GLY A 78 -3.16 -6.47 5.37
N GLN A 79 -3.26 -5.23 4.88
CA GLN A 79 -3.16 -4.98 3.45
C GLN A 79 -1.71 -5.14 3.00
N CYS A 80 -1.52 -5.66 1.80
CA CYS A 80 -0.21 -5.82 1.18
C CYS A 80 -0.20 -5.20 -0.20
N VAL A 81 0.83 -4.40 -0.48
CA VAL A 81 1.15 -3.94 -1.84
C VAL A 81 2.55 -4.41 -2.21
N ALA A 82 2.80 -4.53 -3.51
CA ALA A 82 4.14 -4.72 -4.03
C ALA A 82 4.46 -3.67 -5.08
N CYS A 83 5.68 -3.13 -5.03
CA CYS A 83 6.18 -2.17 -6.00
C CYS A 83 7.70 -2.22 -6.09
N GLU A 84 8.24 -1.58 -7.12
CA GLU A 84 9.66 -1.34 -7.29
C GLU A 84 10.06 -0.07 -6.55
N LEU A 85 10.95 -0.22 -5.56
CA LEU A 85 11.53 0.90 -4.84
C LEU A 85 12.90 1.25 -5.42
N ARG A 86 13.21 2.54 -5.48
CA ARG A 86 14.48 3.13 -5.95
C ARG A 86 15.14 3.97 -4.86
N GLY A 87 15.02 3.52 -3.62
CA GLY A 87 15.62 4.19 -2.46
C GLY A 87 17.16 4.13 -2.48
N PRO A 88 17.81 4.85 -1.55
CA PRO A 88 19.27 4.82 -1.41
C PRO A 88 19.75 3.39 -1.14
N PRO A 89 20.97 3.03 -1.57
CA PRO A 89 21.51 1.70 -1.35
C PRO A 89 21.59 1.39 0.16
N PRO A 90 21.42 0.12 0.56
CA PRO A 90 21.49 -0.29 1.95
C PRO A 90 22.87 0.05 2.54
N LYS A 91 22.87 0.82 3.62
CA LYS A 91 24.06 1.08 4.45
C LYS A 91 24.13 0.17 5.67
N THR A 92 23.06 -0.57 5.92
CA THR A 92 22.84 -1.46 7.06
C THR A 92 22.40 -2.83 6.55
N PRO A 93 22.44 -3.88 7.39
CA PRO A 93 21.89 -5.18 7.04
C PRO A 93 20.46 -5.07 6.50
N PRO A 94 20.05 -5.92 5.54
CA PRO A 94 18.77 -5.77 4.84
C PRO A 94 17.56 -5.60 5.76
N GLU A 95 17.47 -6.38 6.83
CA GLU A 95 16.42 -6.28 7.86
C GLU A 95 16.30 -4.87 8.43
N GLN A 96 17.41 -4.32 8.94
CA GLN A 96 17.46 -3.00 9.54
C GLN A 96 17.18 -1.92 8.49
N HIS A 97 17.68 -2.11 7.27
CA HIS A 97 17.45 -1.18 6.17
C HIS A 97 15.96 -1.06 5.82
N PHE A 98 15.24 -2.18 5.74
CA PHE A 98 13.79 -2.15 5.47
C PHE A 98 12.98 -1.62 6.65
N ALA A 99 13.38 -1.90 7.89
CA ALA A 99 12.76 -1.31 9.08
C ALA A 99 12.91 0.23 9.07
N GLN A 100 14.11 0.74 8.77
CA GLN A 100 14.39 2.17 8.63
C GLN A 100 13.56 2.82 7.52
N MET A 101 13.37 2.13 6.39
CA MET A 101 12.48 2.61 5.32
C MET A 101 11.02 2.68 5.77
N ALA A 102 10.52 1.65 6.46
CA ALA A 102 9.16 1.64 6.99
C ALA A 102 8.92 2.79 7.98
N GLU A 103 9.88 3.04 8.88
CA GLU A 103 9.86 4.18 9.80
C GLU A 103 9.86 5.53 9.05
N MET A 104 10.71 5.66 8.02
CA MET A 104 10.76 6.88 7.21
C MET A 104 9.42 7.16 6.51
N VAL A 105 8.77 6.13 5.94
CA VAL A 105 7.44 6.25 5.34
C VAL A 105 6.40 6.63 6.39
N ASN A 106 6.42 5.99 7.57
CA ASN A 106 5.51 6.33 8.67
C ASN A 106 5.67 7.78 9.14
N ARG A 107 6.90 8.32 9.17
CA ARG A 107 7.13 9.75 9.45
C ARG A 107 6.49 10.64 8.38
N LYS A 108 6.62 10.30 7.10
CA LYS A 108 6.00 11.06 5.99
C LYS A 108 4.48 10.98 6.00
N LEU A 109 3.90 9.84 6.38
CA LEU A 109 2.47 9.69 6.60
C LEU A 109 1.98 10.58 7.76
N ALA A 110 2.72 10.66 8.87
CA ALA A 110 2.38 11.53 9.99
C ALA A 110 2.47 13.03 9.63
N GLU A 111 3.56 13.44 8.96
CA GLU A 111 3.70 14.80 8.44
C GLU A 111 2.53 15.18 7.50
N GLN A 112 2.17 14.28 6.59
CA GLN A 112 1.01 14.43 5.70
C GLN A 112 -0.30 14.55 6.48
N ALA A 113 -0.51 13.72 7.49
CA ALA A 113 -1.74 13.77 8.28
C ALA A 113 -1.88 15.08 9.05
N LYS A 114 -0.77 15.62 9.55
CA LYS A 114 -0.76 16.92 10.23
C LYS A 114 -1.03 18.06 9.25
N GLU A 115 -0.38 18.05 8.09
CA GLU A 115 -0.53 19.07 7.03
C GLU A 115 -1.96 19.10 6.45
N LEU A 116 -2.50 17.93 6.10
CA LEU A 116 -3.75 17.82 5.34
C LEU A 116 -4.99 17.73 6.23
N TRP A 117 -4.87 17.09 7.39
CA TRP A 117 -6.01 16.75 8.25
C TRP A 117 -5.95 17.39 9.64
N GLY A 118 -4.88 18.13 9.96
CA GLY A 118 -4.66 18.66 11.31
C GLY A 118 -4.49 17.60 12.40
N SER A 119 -4.32 16.33 12.02
CA SER A 119 -4.24 15.18 12.94
C SER A 119 -2.80 14.90 13.35
N ASP A 120 -2.58 14.59 14.63
CA ASP A 120 -1.27 14.13 15.11
C ASP A 120 -0.98 12.66 14.77
N SER A 121 -2.00 11.93 14.30
CA SER A 121 -1.89 10.52 13.92
C SER A 121 -2.31 10.31 12.47
N ALA A 122 -1.49 9.57 11.72
CA ALA A 122 -1.83 9.11 10.39
C ALA A 122 -2.82 7.94 10.45
N GLU A 123 -3.75 7.91 9.49
CA GLU A 123 -4.72 6.83 9.36
C GLU A 123 -4.11 5.56 8.75
N ILE A 124 -2.91 5.66 8.16
CA ILE A 124 -2.17 4.55 7.55
C ILE A 124 -0.92 4.27 8.39
N ARG A 125 -0.63 2.99 8.64
CA ARG A 125 0.58 2.55 9.32
C ARG A 125 1.25 1.41 8.56
N VAL A 126 2.50 1.62 8.14
CA VAL A 126 3.36 0.58 7.59
C VAL A 126 3.95 -0.23 8.74
N TYR A 127 3.71 -1.54 8.74
CA TYR A 127 4.25 -2.46 9.73
C TYR A 127 5.59 -3.03 9.31
N ALA A 128 5.71 -3.41 8.04
CA ALA A 128 6.93 -4.02 7.52
C ALA A 128 7.10 -3.76 6.02
N MET A 129 8.36 -3.73 5.60
CA MET A 129 8.76 -3.74 4.20
C MET A 129 9.78 -4.86 4.00
N ARG A 130 9.77 -5.51 2.83
CA ARG A 130 10.78 -6.52 2.52
C ARG A 130 10.94 -6.72 1.03
N GLN A 131 12.18 -6.81 0.56
CA GLN A 131 12.44 -7.30 -0.79
C GLN A 131 12.09 -8.78 -0.89
N VAL A 132 11.17 -9.10 -1.80
CA VAL A 132 10.75 -10.47 -2.05
C VAL A 132 11.78 -11.13 -2.97
N ARG A 133 12.31 -12.28 -2.54
CA ARG A 133 13.27 -13.05 -3.33
C ARG A 133 12.60 -13.57 -4.60
N ARG A 134 13.34 -13.59 -5.71
CA ARG A 134 12.93 -14.38 -6.88
C ARG A 134 12.77 -15.83 -6.42
N GLY A 135 11.70 -16.50 -6.83
CA GLY A 135 11.34 -17.83 -6.32
C GLY A 135 10.14 -17.85 -5.39
N PHE A 136 9.84 -16.73 -4.71
CA PHE A 136 8.67 -16.63 -3.85
C PHE A 136 7.44 -16.31 -4.69
N TYR A 137 6.80 -17.34 -5.19
CA TYR A 137 5.51 -17.26 -5.87
C TYR A 137 4.69 -18.47 -5.51
N ASP A 138 3.38 -18.30 -5.60
CA ASP A 138 2.46 -19.42 -5.57
C ASP A 138 2.81 -20.37 -6.73
N GLU A 139 3.08 -21.64 -6.44
CA GLU A 139 3.42 -22.65 -7.47
C GLU A 139 2.31 -22.80 -8.52
N ARG A 140 1.06 -22.43 -8.18
CA ARG A 140 -0.07 -22.35 -9.11
C ARG A 140 0.13 -21.30 -10.21
N ARG A 141 1.12 -20.41 -10.06
CA ARG A 141 1.47 -19.33 -10.98
C ARG A 141 2.58 -19.72 -11.97
N LEU A 142 3.05 -20.96 -11.96
CA LEU A 142 3.88 -21.48 -13.04
C LEU A 142 3.06 -21.43 -14.32
N ASP A 143 3.37 -20.47 -15.18
CA ASP A 143 2.72 -20.30 -16.48
C ASP A 143 3.10 -21.49 -17.35
N ARG A 144 2.25 -22.54 -17.35
CA ARG A 144 2.51 -23.80 -18.08
C ARG A 144 2.35 -23.66 -19.60
N GLY A 145 1.97 -22.49 -20.10
CA GLY A 145 1.66 -22.22 -21.51
C GLY A 145 2.79 -21.60 -22.34
N GLY A 146 3.91 -21.20 -21.73
CA GLY A 146 5.06 -20.59 -22.41
C GLY A 146 6.29 -21.49 -22.47
N SER A 147 7.26 -21.12 -23.32
CA SER A 147 8.57 -21.76 -23.46
C SER A 147 9.40 -21.68 -22.16
N GLY A 148 9.09 -22.56 -21.22
CA GLY A 148 9.78 -22.74 -19.94
C GLY A 148 9.14 -21.95 -18.78
N PRO A 149 9.42 -22.36 -17.52
CA PRO A 149 8.92 -21.65 -16.35
C PRO A 149 9.61 -20.28 -16.26
N ALA A 150 8.94 -19.25 -16.76
CA ALA A 150 9.41 -17.88 -16.58
C ALA A 150 9.30 -17.54 -15.08
N VAL A 151 10.45 -17.37 -14.41
CA VAL A 151 10.52 -16.84 -13.05
C VAL A 151 9.90 -15.45 -13.05
N THR A 152 8.64 -15.35 -12.60
CA THR A 152 7.91 -14.09 -12.63
C THR A 152 8.12 -13.32 -11.32
N ARG A 153 7.94 -12.00 -11.38
CA ARG A 153 8.10 -11.10 -10.24
C ARG A 153 6.99 -11.29 -9.19
N PHE A 154 7.23 -10.89 -7.94
CA PHE A 154 6.18 -10.93 -6.92
C PHE A 154 5.04 -9.95 -7.27
N ASP A 155 3.80 -10.43 -7.22
CA ASP A 155 2.59 -9.67 -7.45
C ASP A 155 1.66 -9.90 -6.26
N ALA A 156 1.43 -8.85 -5.47
CA ALA A 156 0.67 -8.96 -4.24
C ALA A 156 -0.74 -9.53 -4.45
N ARG A 157 -1.34 -9.31 -5.63
CA ARG A 157 -2.67 -9.82 -5.97
C ARG A 157 -2.65 -11.29 -6.33
N ARG A 158 -1.72 -11.68 -7.22
CA ARG A 158 -1.67 -13.04 -7.80
C ARG A 158 -1.05 -14.04 -6.84
N ASP A 159 -0.10 -13.62 -6.02
CA ASP A 159 0.59 -14.48 -5.06
C ASP A 159 -0.14 -14.57 -3.71
N ALA A 160 -1.21 -13.78 -3.51
CA ALA A 160 -2.09 -13.93 -2.36
C ALA A 160 -2.98 -15.17 -2.52
N THR A 161 -2.74 -16.19 -1.69
CA THR A 161 -3.45 -17.46 -1.71
C THR A 161 -4.88 -17.38 -1.14
N GLY A 162 -5.14 -16.39 -0.28
CA GLY A 162 -6.43 -16.15 0.37
C GLY A 162 -6.50 -14.75 0.97
N ARG A 163 -7.71 -14.34 1.41
CA ARG A 163 -7.95 -13.10 2.16
C ARG A 163 -8.94 -13.39 3.29
N LEU A 164 -8.75 -12.77 4.45
CA LEU A 164 -9.65 -12.87 5.60
C LEU A 164 -10.30 -11.50 5.83
N TYR A 165 -11.61 -11.51 6.08
CA TYR A 165 -12.40 -10.32 6.37
C TYR A 165 -13.23 -10.56 7.64
N GLU A 166 -13.33 -9.51 8.45
CA GLU A 166 -14.17 -9.49 9.64
C GLU A 166 -15.11 -8.27 9.56
N TYR A 167 -16.36 -8.46 9.97
CA TYR A 167 -17.37 -7.42 9.99
C TYR A 167 -17.83 -7.20 11.43
N GLN A 168 -17.44 -6.06 12.01
CA GLN A 168 -17.95 -5.65 13.30
C GLN A 168 -19.30 -4.95 13.12
N CYS A 169 -20.37 -5.60 13.60
CA CYS A 169 -21.72 -5.05 13.58
C CYS A 169 -22.21 -4.85 15.03
N PRO A 170 -22.82 -3.70 15.38
CA PRO A 170 -23.47 -3.54 16.67
C PRO A 170 -24.53 -4.63 16.87
N SER A 171 -24.44 -5.39 17.97
CA SER A 171 -25.40 -6.47 18.27
C SER A 171 -26.85 -5.97 18.38
N ALA A 172 -27.05 -4.69 18.71
CA ALA A 172 -28.35 -4.03 18.69
C ALA A 172 -29.05 -4.08 17.33
N ALA A 173 -28.32 -4.22 16.22
CA ALA A 173 -28.89 -4.41 14.89
C ALA A 173 -29.56 -5.79 14.72
N LEU A 174 -29.21 -6.76 15.57
CA LEU A 174 -29.71 -8.14 15.52
C LEU A 174 -30.80 -8.42 16.56
N VAL A 175 -30.95 -7.54 17.56
CA VAL A 175 -31.94 -7.71 18.63
C VAL A 175 -33.21 -6.94 18.28
N ARG A 176 -34.33 -7.66 18.14
CA ARG A 176 -35.65 -7.05 17.99
C ARG A 176 -35.99 -6.31 19.28
N ARG A 177 -36.22 -4.99 19.21
CA ARG A 177 -36.78 -4.25 20.36
C ARG A 177 -38.18 -4.79 20.65
N THR A 178 -38.32 -5.56 21.72
CA THR A 178 -39.63 -5.77 22.35
C THR A 178 -39.99 -4.45 23.02
N GLY A 179 -41.02 -3.79 22.49
CA GLY A 179 -41.61 -2.60 23.10
C GLY A 179 -42.37 -2.93 24.38
#